data_AF-I1BV83-F1
#
_entry.id   AF-I1BV83-F1
#
_cell.length_a   1.000
_cell.length_b   1.000
_cell.length_c   1.000
_cell.angle_alpha   90.00
_cell.angle_beta   90.00
_cell.angle_gamma   90.00
#
_symmetry.space_group_name_H-M   'P 1'
#
loop_
_entity.id
_entity.type
_entity.pdbx_description
1 polymer ?
#
loop_
_entity_poly.entity_id
_entity_poly.type
_entity_poly.pdbx_seq_one_letter_code
_entity_poly.pdbx_strand_id
1 'polypeptide(L)'
;MFTPAKLGERENMVMLMFSILYTINIAISNVSLNLVSVPFHQVVRAMTPVFTVLLSIFFLQKSYPKMIYFSLLPVVLGVGFATFAEYDYSFIGLVLTVLGTLLASIKTIVTNRVQVGHLKLNPLDLLFRMSPLAFVQCVMYAYATGELDKVQEFSRTPMMTWHLVFSLLLNGIIAFGLNVVSFTANKKTSALTMTVAGNVKQVLSIILSVIIFNYVINTTNAFGIVLTLFGGAWYGYEELSQKQRIATSSTLPTHTSDILSEKHQHHPLSS
;
A
#
# COMPACT_ATOMS: atom_id res chain seq x y z
N MET A 1 23.16 -0.08 -18.61
CA MET A 1 22.55 -1.03 -19.56
C MET A 1 21.68 -1.98 -18.76
N PHE A 2 20.36 -1.90 -18.90
CA PHE A 2 19.41 -2.72 -18.14
C PHE A 2 19.26 -4.07 -18.83
N THR A 3 19.54 -5.17 -18.12
CA THR A 3 19.30 -6.54 -18.60
C THR A 3 18.22 -7.18 -17.73
N PRO A 4 17.06 -7.56 -18.31
CA PRO A 4 16.01 -8.23 -17.56
C PRO A 4 16.47 -9.61 -17.08
N ALA A 5 16.11 -10.00 -15.86
CA ALA A 5 16.42 -11.33 -15.34
C ALA A 5 15.79 -12.44 -16.20
N LYS A 6 16.43 -13.62 -16.29
CA LYS A 6 15.78 -14.80 -16.86
C LYS A 6 14.93 -15.45 -15.77
N LEU A 7 13.61 -15.38 -15.92
CA LEU A 7 12.66 -16.03 -15.02
C LEU A 7 12.30 -17.41 -15.55
N GLY A 8 12.16 -18.39 -14.65
CA GLY A 8 11.57 -19.69 -14.94
C GLY A 8 10.04 -19.64 -15.05
N GLU A 9 9.42 -20.73 -15.50
CA GLU A 9 7.96 -20.81 -15.71
C GLU A 9 7.13 -20.49 -14.47
N ARG A 10 7.57 -20.99 -13.29
CA ARG A 10 6.92 -20.70 -12.01
C ARG A 10 6.93 -19.22 -11.67
N GLU A 11 8.01 -18.53 -11.99
CA GLU A 11 8.15 -17.11 -11.69
C GLU A 11 7.34 -16.24 -12.66
N ASN A 12 7.23 -16.66 -13.93
CA ASN A 12 6.31 -16.05 -14.89
C ASN A 12 4.84 -16.19 -14.44
N MET A 13 4.45 -17.34 -13.90
CA MET A 13 3.11 -17.53 -13.33
C MET A 13 2.87 -16.60 -12.12
N VAL A 14 3.85 -16.45 -11.24
CA VAL A 14 3.77 -15.50 -10.12
C VAL A 14 3.61 -14.06 -10.62
N MET A 15 4.36 -13.66 -11.66
CA MET A 15 4.22 -12.33 -12.28
C MET A 15 2.84 -12.10 -12.88
N LEU A 16 2.27 -13.13 -13.52
CA LEU A 16 0.93 -13.07 -14.07
C LEU A 16 -0.12 -12.86 -12.97
N MET A 17 -0.10 -13.69 -11.92
CA MET A 17 -1.03 -13.57 -10.78
C MET A 17 -0.89 -12.21 -10.09
N PHE A 18 0.35 -11.73 -9.96
CA PHE A 18 0.64 -10.44 -9.36
C PHE A 18 0.13 -9.27 -10.24
N SER A 19 0.22 -9.37 -11.56
CA SER A 19 -0.39 -8.42 -12.49
C SER A 19 -1.91 -8.41 -12.37
N ILE A 20 -2.55 -9.60 -12.29
CA ILE A 20 -4.01 -9.71 -12.11
C ILE A 20 -4.45 -9.01 -10.83
N LEU A 21 -3.72 -9.23 -9.72
CA LEU A 21 -3.99 -8.55 -8.45
C LEU A 21 -3.91 -7.02 -8.58
N TYR A 22 -2.90 -6.50 -9.29
CA TYR A 22 -2.77 -5.07 -9.58
C TYR A 22 -3.96 -4.55 -10.38
N THR A 23 -4.35 -5.24 -11.45
CA THR A 23 -5.46 -4.86 -12.33
C THR A 23 -6.79 -4.85 -11.59
N ILE A 24 -7.11 -5.91 -10.84
CA ILE A 24 -8.33 -5.99 -10.03
C ILE A 24 -8.37 -4.87 -8.99
N ASN A 25 -7.25 -4.60 -8.32
CA ASN A 25 -7.15 -3.50 -7.36
C ASN A 25 -7.41 -2.13 -8.02
N ILE A 26 -6.89 -1.89 -9.23
CA ILE A 26 -7.12 -0.65 -9.98
C ILE A 26 -8.61 -0.53 -10.34
N ALA A 27 -9.21 -1.58 -10.90
CA ALA A 27 -10.61 -1.61 -11.28
C ALA A 27 -11.53 -1.32 -10.08
N ILE A 28 -11.40 -2.08 -8.99
CA ILE A 28 -12.24 -1.90 -7.79
C ILE A 28 -12.04 -0.52 -7.16
N SER A 29 -10.80 -0.01 -7.10
CA SER A 29 -10.54 1.34 -6.57
C SER A 29 -11.25 2.41 -7.42
N ASN A 30 -11.17 2.31 -8.75
CA ASN A 30 -11.81 3.26 -9.66
C ASN A 30 -13.34 3.19 -9.61
N VAL A 31 -13.91 1.99 -9.58
CA VAL A 31 -15.36 1.82 -9.41
C VAL A 31 -15.81 2.41 -8.07
N SER A 32 -15.05 2.21 -7.00
CA SER A 32 -15.40 2.79 -5.69
C SER A 32 -15.37 4.32 -5.72
N LEU A 33 -14.38 4.95 -6.39
CA LEU A 33 -14.29 6.40 -6.56
C LEU A 33 -15.45 7.01 -7.38
N ASN A 34 -16.15 6.21 -8.18
CA ASN A 34 -17.37 6.64 -8.86
C ASN A 34 -18.59 6.69 -7.92
N LEU A 35 -18.54 5.92 -6.82
CA LEU A 35 -19.66 5.73 -5.89
C LEU A 35 -19.52 6.51 -4.58
N VAL A 36 -18.33 7.03 -4.27
CA VAL A 36 -18.04 7.74 -3.02
C VAL A 36 -17.21 8.99 -3.27
N SER A 37 -17.24 9.94 -2.34
CA SER A 37 -16.42 11.15 -2.41
C SER A 37 -14.92 10.81 -2.32
N VAL A 38 -14.07 11.62 -2.96
CA VAL A 38 -12.60 11.39 -2.92
C VAL A 38 -12.06 11.45 -1.48
N PRO A 39 -12.45 12.41 -0.62
CA PRO A 39 -12.04 12.41 0.79
C PRO A 39 -12.46 11.16 1.55
N PHE A 40 -13.71 10.72 1.39
CA PHE A 40 -14.18 9.46 1.98
C PHE A 40 -13.28 8.29 1.56
N HIS A 41 -12.98 8.17 0.27
CA HIS A 41 -12.11 7.13 -0.25
C HIS A 41 -10.71 7.18 0.36
N GLN A 42 -10.13 8.38 0.55
CA GLN A 42 -8.83 8.54 1.19
C GLN A 42 -8.84 8.18 2.67
N VAL A 43 -9.92 8.50 3.39
CA VAL A 43 -10.07 8.19 4.82
C VAL A 43 -10.18 6.68 5.02
N VAL A 44 -11.04 5.99 4.27
CA VAL A 44 -11.13 4.52 4.35
C VAL A 44 -9.79 3.85 4.00
N ARG A 45 -9.08 4.39 3.01
CA ARG A 45 -7.74 3.89 2.64
C ARG A 45 -6.68 4.08 3.72
N ALA A 46 -6.87 5.00 4.66
CA ALA A 46 -5.98 5.13 5.81
C ALA A 46 -6.02 3.88 6.72
N MET A 47 -7.00 2.98 6.55
CA MET A 47 -7.04 1.65 7.20
C MET A 47 -6.11 0.61 6.55
N THR A 48 -5.41 0.94 5.47
CA THR A 48 -4.43 0.02 4.84
C THR A 48 -3.50 -0.67 5.86
N PRO A 49 -2.95 0.02 6.89
CA PRO A 49 -2.14 -0.62 7.92
C PRO A 49 -2.86 -1.70 8.72
N VAL A 50 -4.16 -1.53 9.01
CA VAL A 50 -4.98 -2.50 9.73
C VAL A 50 -4.98 -3.83 8.97
N PHE A 51 -5.35 -3.79 7.68
CA PHE A 51 -5.35 -4.98 6.83
C PHE A 51 -3.95 -5.54 6.63
N THR A 52 -2.94 -4.68 6.49
CA THR A 52 -1.55 -5.11 6.34
C THR A 52 -1.04 -5.90 7.54
N VAL A 53 -1.36 -5.45 8.77
CA VAL A 53 -1.01 -6.17 10.01
C VAL A 53 -1.77 -7.48 10.11
N LEU A 54 -3.08 -7.47 9.89
CA LEU A 54 -3.91 -8.69 9.93
C LEU A 54 -3.40 -9.74 8.95
N LEU A 55 -3.17 -9.36 7.69
CA LEU A 55 -2.62 -10.24 6.66
C LEU A 55 -1.22 -10.74 7.03
N SER A 56 -0.38 -9.89 7.61
CA SER A 56 0.97 -10.28 8.05
C SER A 56 0.96 -11.29 9.20
N ILE A 57 -0.05 -11.25 10.08
CA ILE A 57 -0.24 -12.25 11.13
C ILE A 57 -0.73 -13.56 10.51
N PHE A 58 -1.78 -13.51 9.70
CA PHE A 58 -2.39 -14.73 9.15
C PHE A 58 -1.50 -15.45 8.12
N PHE A 59 -0.90 -14.73 7.18
CA PHE A 59 -0.15 -15.32 6.07
C PHE A 59 1.35 -15.41 6.33
N LEU A 60 1.93 -14.48 7.10
CA LEU A 60 3.37 -14.43 7.36
C LEU A 60 3.72 -14.87 8.79
N GLN A 61 2.74 -15.22 9.63
CA GLN A 61 2.93 -15.67 11.01
C GLN A 61 3.79 -14.70 11.84
N LYS A 62 3.71 -13.40 11.55
CA LYS A 62 4.42 -12.36 12.29
C LYS A 62 3.69 -12.02 13.59
N SER A 63 4.46 -11.73 14.63
CA SER A 63 3.95 -11.17 15.88
C SER A 63 4.33 -9.70 16.00
N TYR A 64 3.39 -8.90 16.51
CA TYR A 64 3.55 -7.47 16.71
C TYR A 64 3.37 -7.12 18.20
N PRO A 65 4.08 -6.11 18.73
CA PRO A 65 3.87 -5.63 20.09
C PRO A 65 2.45 -5.08 20.27
N LYS A 66 1.92 -5.20 21.50
CA LYS A 66 0.57 -4.75 21.86
C LYS A 66 0.28 -3.30 21.44
N MET A 67 1.28 -2.42 21.49
CA MET A 67 1.14 -1.00 21.12
C MET A 67 0.75 -0.78 19.66
N ILE A 68 1.18 -1.65 18.73
CA ILE A 68 0.73 -1.56 17.33
C ILE A 68 -0.78 -1.78 17.22
N TYR A 69 -1.33 -2.76 17.94
CA TYR A 69 -2.78 -2.97 17.93
C TYR A 69 -3.55 -1.79 18.53
N PHE A 70 -3.07 -1.22 19.65
CA PHE A 70 -3.69 -0.04 20.24
C PHE A 70 -3.64 1.17 19.31
N SER A 71 -2.53 1.36 18.58
CA SER A 71 -2.40 2.46 17.61
C SER A 71 -3.36 2.35 16.41
N LEU A 72 -3.83 1.14 16.09
CA LEU A 72 -4.79 0.90 15.02
C LEU A 72 -6.24 1.14 15.45
N LEU A 73 -6.56 1.10 16.75
CA LEU A 73 -7.93 1.35 17.23
C LEU A 73 -8.45 2.75 16.85
N PRO A 74 -7.70 3.85 17.06
CA PRO A 74 -8.12 5.17 16.59
C PRO A 74 -8.32 5.24 15.09
N VAL A 75 -7.55 4.49 14.28
CA VAL A 75 -7.73 4.45 12.82
C VAL A 75 -9.10 3.86 12.48
N VAL A 76 -9.44 2.71 13.06
CA VAL A 76 -10.72 2.03 12.79
C VAL A 76 -11.90 2.88 13.28
N LEU A 77 -11.82 3.42 14.50
CA LEU A 77 -12.85 4.29 15.06
C LEU A 77 -13.01 5.57 14.25
N GLY A 78 -11.90 6.21 13.87
CA GLY A 78 -11.89 7.43 13.08
C GLY A 78 -12.55 7.24 11.72
N VAL A 79 -12.22 6.15 11.01
CA VAL A 79 -12.91 5.83 9.75
C VAL A 79 -14.39 5.55 10.00
N GLY A 80 -14.74 4.83 11.07
CA GLY A 80 -16.14 4.66 11.48
C GLY A 80 -16.88 6.00 11.57
N PHE A 81 -16.39 6.93 12.40
CA PHE A 81 -17.00 8.26 12.56
C PHE A 81 -17.06 9.06 11.25
N ALA A 82 -16.01 9.04 10.43
CA ALA A 82 -15.99 9.73 9.15
C ALA A 82 -17.04 9.17 8.18
N THR A 83 -17.13 7.84 8.10
CA THR A 83 -18.08 7.16 7.19
C THR A 83 -19.54 7.30 7.65
N PHE A 84 -19.82 7.29 8.94
CA PHE A 84 -21.18 7.48 9.49
C PHE A 84 -21.73 8.88 9.27
N ALA A 85 -20.85 9.89 9.16
CA ALA A 85 -21.21 11.29 9.00
C ALA A 85 -21.22 11.78 7.54
N GLU A 86 -20.99 10.87 6.59
CA GLU A 86 -20.95 11.17 5.16
C GLU A 86 -22.37 11.43 4.63
N TYR A 87 -22.56 12.54 3.93
CA TYR A 87 -23.86 12.92 3.37
C TYR A 87 -24.26 12.03 2.17
N ASP A 88 -23.30 11.73 1.29
CA ASP A 88 -23.49 10.86 0.12
C ASP A 88 -23.11 9.41 0.42
N TYR A 89 -23.63 8.86 1.52
CA TYR A 89 -23.30 7.51 1.97
C TYR A 89 -23.83 6.44 1.00
N SER A 90 -22.91 5.82 0.25
CA SER A 90 -23.18 4.63 -0.56
C SER A 90 -22.61 3.40 0.13
N PHE A 91 -23.47 2.51 0.64
CA PHE A 91 -23.04 1.26 1.28
C PHE A 91 -22.20 0.38 0.33
N ILE A 92 -22.63 0.26 -0.93
CA ILE A 92 -21.87 -0.46 -1.95
C ILE A 92 -20.52 0.21 -2.22
N GLY A 93 -20.49 1.55 -2.24
CA GLY A 93 -19.26 2.33 -2.33
C GLY A 93 -18.29 2.04 -1.18
N LEU A 94 -18.78 2.05 0.07
CA LEU A 94 -18.01 1.69 1.26
C LEU A 94 -17.41 0.28 1.14
N VAL A 95 -18.24 -0.72 0.80
CA VAL A 95 -17.78 -2.12 0.67
C VAL A 95 -16.68 -2.23 -0.40
N LEU A 96 -16.86 -1.58 -1.55
CA LEU A 96 -15.85 -1.59 -2.62
C LEU A 96 -14.58 -0.85 -2.22
N THR A 97 -14.67 0.27 -1.49
CA THR A 97 -13.49 0.98 -0.99
C THR A 97 -12.73 0.16 0.05
N VAL A 98 -13.44 -0.52 0.96
CA VAL A 98 -12.84 -1.44 1.93
C VAL A 98 -12.16 -2.61 1.22
N LEU A 99 -12.83 -3.21 0.24
CA LEU A 99 -12.27 -4.29 -0.58
C LEU A 99 -11.02 -3.81 -1.36
N GLY A 100 -11.07 -2.63 -1.97
CA GLY A 100 -9.93 -2.02 -2.64
C GLY A 100 -8.76 -1.75 -1.67
N THR A 101 -9.05 -1.37 -0.42
CA THR A 101 -8.05 -1.16 0.62
C THR A 101 -7.39 -2.48 1.08
N LEU A 102 -8.19 -3.55 1.19
CA LEU A 102 -7.68 -4.89 1.45
C LEU A 102 -6.79 -5.38 0.30
N LEU A 103 -7.23 -5.26 -0.95
CA LEU A 103 -6.45 -5.63 -2.13
C LEU A 103 -5.16 -4.82 -2.23
N ALA A 104 -5.19 -3.52 -1.92
CA ALA A 104 -4.00 -2.68 -1.88
C ALA A 104 -3.00 -3.14 -0.81
N SER A 105 -3.49 -3.66 0.32
CA SER A 105 -2.65 -4.24 1.39
C SER A 105 -2.00 -5.54 0.94
N ILE A 106 -2.78 -6.46 0.35
CA ILE A 106 -2.25 -7.72 -0.23
C ILE A 106 -1.20 -7.39 -1.29
N LYS A 107 -1.53 -6.49 -2.21
CA LYS A 107 -0.63 -6.00 -3.26
C LYS A 107 0.68 -5.50 -2.68
N THR A 108 0.63 -4.66 -1.65
CA THR A 108 1.82 -4.10 -0.98
C THR A 108 2.69 -5.21 -0.37
N ILE A 109 2.09 -6.19 0.31
CA ILE A 109 2.81 -7.34 0.89
C ILE A 109 3.49 -8.17 -0.21
N VAL A 110 2.75 -8.50 -1.29
CA VAL A 110 3.29 -9.28 -2.40
C VAL A 110 4.41 -8.51 -3.12
N THR A 111 4.24 -7.20 -3.38
CA THR A 111 5.28 -6.34 -3.94
C THR A 111 6.55 -6.38 -3.09
N ASN A 112 6.42 -6.24 -1.77
CA ASN A 112 7.55 -6.29 -0.86
C ASN A 112 8.27 -7.65 -0.92
N ARG A 113 7.52 -8.76 -0.96
CA ARG A 113 8.10 -10.12 -1.07
C ARG A 113 8.80 -10.36 -2.40
N VAL A 114 8.26 -9.84 -3.51
CA VAL A 114 8.86 -9.98 -4.84
C VAL A 114 10.12 -9.11 -5.00
N GLN A 115 10.10 -7.88 -4.49
CA GLN A 115 11.21 -6.92 -4.64
C GLN A 115 12.34 -7.11 -3.64
N VAL A 116 12.01 -7.40 -2.38
CA VAL A 116 12.98 -7.47 -1.26
C VAL A 116 13.24 -8.91 -0.82
N GLY A 117 12.32 -9.83 -1.10
CA GLY A 117 12.46 -11.25 -0.79
C GLY A 117 13.31 -12.02 -1.81
N HIS A 118 12.85 -13.21 -2.19
CA HIS A 118 13.68 -14.21 -2.88
C HIS A 118 14.12 -13.81 -4.29
N LEU A 119 13.29 -13.08 -5.05
CA LEU A 119 13.58 -12.76 -6.45
C LEU A 119 14.48 -11.51 -6.62
N LYS A 120 14.57 -10.64 -5.61
CA LYS A 120 15.38 -9.39 -5.59
C LYS A 120 15.28 -8.53 -6.87
N LEU A 121 14.12 -8.56 -7.52
CA LEU A 121 13.96 -7.99 -8.85
C LEU A 121 14.20 -6.48 -8.86
N ASN A 122 14.72 -6.00 -9.98
CA ASN A 122 14.83 -4.56 -10.19
C ASN A 122 13.41 -3.96 -10.36
N PRO A 123 13.11 -2.81 -9.71
CA PRO A 123 11.89 -2.03 -9.86
C PRO A 123 11.40 -1.87 -11.30
N LEU A 124 12.33 -1.51 -12.18
CA LEU A 124 12.05 -1.33 -13.61
C LEU A 124 11.81 -2.66 -14.33
N ASP A 125 12.45 -3.75 -13.91
CA ASP A 125 12.21 -5.09 -14.48
C ASP A 125 10.80 -5.59 -14.13
N LEU A 126 10.41 -5.38 -12.88
CA LEU A 126 9.06 -5.68 -12.43
C LEU A 126 8.01 -4.87 -13.19
N LEU A 127 8.24 -3.56 -13.35
CA LEU A 127 7.32 -2.68 -14.06
C LEU A 127 7.26 -3.03 -15.57
N PHE A 128 8.40 -3.32 -16.19
CA PHE A 128 8.46 -3.67 -17.62
C PHE A 128 7.72 -4.97 -17.91
N ARG A 129 7.77 -5.96 -17.02
CA ARG A 129 7.01 -7.22 -17.17
C ARG A 129 5.53 -7.07 -16.86
N MET A 130 5.17 -6.30 -15.83
CA MET A 130 3.78 -6.17 -15.42
C MET A 130 2.97 -5.22 -16.29
N SER A 131 3.55 -4.12 -16.77
CA SER A 131 2.80 -3.09 -17.52
C SER A 131 2.06 -3.62 -18.75
N PRO A 132 2.68 -4.42 -19.65
CA PRO A 132 1.96 -4.95 -20.81
C PRO A 132 0.89 -5.97 -20.42
N LEU A 133 1.14 -6.80 -19.40
CA LEU A 133 0.14 -7.75 -18.88
C LEU A 133 -1.06 -7.01 -18.28
N ALA A 134 -0.81 -6.00 -17.45
CA ALA A 134 -1.85 -5.17 -16.84
C ALA A 134 -2.62 -4.38 -17.90
N PHE A 135 -1.96 -3.88 -18.96
CA PHE A 135 -2.63 -3.22 -20.07
C PHE A 135 -3.62 -4.16 -20.76
N VAL A 136 -3.19 -5.37 -21.14
CA VAL A 136 -4.08 -6.36 -21.78
C VAL A 136 -5.24 -6.71 -20.84
N GLN A 137 -4.97 -6.95 -19.56
CA GLN A 137 -5.99 -7.28 -18.57
C GLN A 137 -7.00 -6.13 -18.37
N CYS A 138 -6.54 -4.88 -18.32
CA CYS A 138 -7.40 -3.71 -18.23
C CYS A 138 -8.29 -3.55 -19.47
N VAL A 139 -7.74 -3.75 -20.67
CA VAL A 139 -8.53 -3.69 -21.93
C VAL A 139 -9.58 -4.80 -21.97
N MET A 140 -9.21 -6.03 -21.58
CA MET A 140 -10.15 -7.14 -21.48
C MET A 140 -11.27 -6.85 -20.48
N TYR A 141 -10.94 -6.27 -19.32
CA TYR A 141 -11.92 -5.87 -18.32
C TYR A 141 -12.84 -4.75 -18.83
N ALA A 142 -12.29 -3.72 -19.48
CA ALA A 142 -13.06 -2.62 -20.08
C ALA A 142 -14.00 -3.12 -21.18
N TYR A 143 -13.58 -4.11 -21.96
CA TYR A 143 -14.44 -4.79 -22.94
C TYR A 143 -15.56 -5.58 -22.24
N ALA A 144 -15.23 -6.41 -21.25
CA ALA A 144 -16.21 -7.25 -20.55
C ALA A 144 -17.28 -6.44 -19.78
N THR A 145 -16.95 -5.23 -19.33
CA THR A 145 -17.86 -4.33 -18.61
C THR A 145 -18.64 -3.38 -19.53
N GLY A 146 -18.35 -3.39 -20.84
CA GLY A 146 -18.95 -2.47 -21.81
C GLY A 146 -18.44 -1.03 -21.70
N GLU A 147 -17.38 -0.77 -20.91
CA GLU A 147 -16.77 0.56 -20.84
C GLU A 147 -16.09 0.96 -22.14
N LEU A 148 -15.60 -0.02 -22.91
CA LEU A 148 -14.99 0.26 -24.21
C LEU A 148 -15.98 0.90 -25.19
N ASP A 149 -17.23 0.40 -25.20
CA ASP A 149 -18.30 0.95 -26.05
C ASP A 149 -18.67 2.37 -25.60
N LYS A 150 -18.74 2.62 -24.28
CA LYS A 150 -18.98 3.95 -23.72
C LYS A 150 -17.88 4.95 -24.10
N VAL A 151 -16.63 4.52 -24.07
CA VAL A 151 -15.48 5.35 -24.49
C VAL A 151 -15.57 5.65 -25.98
N GLN A 152 -15.95 4.66 -26.80
CA GLN A 152 -16.13 4.85 -28.24
C GLN A 152 -17.27 5.83 -28.55
N GLU A 153 -18.40 5.71 -27.85
CA GLU A 153 -19.51 6.66 -27.96
C GLU A 153 -19.07 8.07 -27.53
N PHE A 154 -18.43 8.20 -26.37
CA PHE A 154 -17.90 9.46 -25.87
C PHE A 154 -16.91 10.10 -26.86
N SER A 155 -16.06 9.31 -27.50
CA SER A 155 -15.08 9.80 -28.49
C SER A 155 -15.71 10.45 -29.73
N ARG A 156 -16.97 10.11 -30.04
CA ARG A 156 -17.74 10.69 -31.15
C ARG A 156 -18.46 11.98 -30.76
N THR A 157 -18.50 12.30 -29.47
CA THR A 157 -19.10 13.54 -28.99
C THR A 157 -18.12 14.71 -29.15
N PRO A 158 -18.61 15.95 -29.38
CA PRO A 158 -17.75 17.13 -29.39
C PRO A 158 -17.10 17.43 -28.02
N MET A 159 -17.49 16.72 -26.95
CA MET A 159 -16.86 16.80 -25.64
C MET A 159 -15.46 16.15 -25.61
N MET A 160 -15.13 15.30 -26.59
CA MET A 160 -13.80 14.71 -26.76
C MET A 160 -12.82 15.76 -27.33
N THR A 161 -12.40 16.68 -26.48
CA THR A 161 -11.47 17.76 -26.87
C THR A 161 -10.01 17.28 -26.79
N TRP A 162 -9.13 17.85 -27.61
CA TRP A 162 -7.68 17.65 -27.51
C TRP A 162 -7.11 17.89 -26.11
N HIS A 163 -7.69 18.83 -25.35
CA HIS A 163 -7.34 19.08 -23.94
C HIS A 163 -7.56 17.85 -23.05
N LEU A 164 -8.65 17.12 -23.25
CA LEU A 164 -8.98 15.92 -22.46
C LEU A 164 -8.01 14.78 -22.82
N VAL A 165 -7.74 14.58 -24.11
CA VAL A 165 -6.74 13.59 -24.58
C VAL A 165 -5.36 13.89 -24.00
N PHE A 166 -4.92 15.15 -24.05
CA PHE A 166 -3.65 15.56 -23.46
C PHE A 166 -3.64 15.36 -21.94
N SER A 167 -4.74 15.67 -21.24
CA SER A 167 -4.87 15.46 -19.80
C SER A 167 -4.79 13.98 -19.41
N LEU A 168 -5.40 13.09 -20.20
CA LEU A 168 -5.30 11.63 -20.01
C LEU A 168 -3.87 11.14 -20.24
N LEU A 169 -3.21 11.62 -21.29
CA LEU A 169 -1.81 11.28 -21.56
C LEU A 169 -0.89 11.73 -20.42
N LEU A 170 -1.07 12.98 -19.96
CA LEU A 170 -0.31 13.53 -18.84
C LEU A 170 -0.56 12.73 -17.55
N ASN A 171 -1.81 12.35 -17.28
CA ASN A 171 -2.14 11.48 -16.15
C ASN A 171 -1.40 10.13 -16.24
N GLY A 172 -1.35 9.52 -17.42
CA GLY A 172 -0.60 8.29 -17.66
C GLY A 172 0.91 8.43 -17.43
N ILE A 173 1.51 9.52 -17.90
CA ILE A 173 2.94 9.83 -17.68
C ILE A 173 3.24 10.01 -16.18
N ILE A 174 2.38 10.75 -15.46
CA ILE A 174 2.50 10.95 -14.01
C ILE A 174 2.35 9.61 -13.28
N ALA A 175 1.38 8.78 -13.65
CA ALA A 175 1.16 7.46 -13.06
C ALA A 175 2.36 6.52 -13.27
N PHE A 176 2.95 6.54 -14.47
CA PHE A 176 4.19 5.81 -14.75
C PHE A 176 5.34 6.29 -13.85
N GLY A 177 5.55 7.62 -13.77
CA GLY A 177 6.56 8.22 -12.89
C GLY A 177 6.35 7.83 -11.42
N LEU A 178 5.10 7.86 -10.93
CA LEU A 178 4.75 7.44 -9.58
C LEU A 178 5.08 5.96 -9.32
N ASN A 179 4.84 5.07 -10.28
CA ASN A 179 5.20 3.65 -10.16
C ASN A 179 6.72 3.46 -10.13
N VAL A 180 7.47 4.15 -10.99
CA VAL A 180 8.95 4.12 -11.00
C VAL A 180 9.50 4.60 -9.67
N VAL A 181 9.03 5.74 -9.16
CA VAL A 181 9.44 6.30 -7.87
C VAL A 181 9.08 5.35 -6.73
N SER A 182 7.85 4.82 -6.71
CA SER A 182 7.39 3.92 -5.63
C SER A 182 8.22 2.66 -5.53
N PHE A 183 8.46 1.98 -6.66
CA PHE A 183 9.26 0.77 -6.69
C PHE A 183 10.75 1.04 -6.43
N THR A 184 11.28 2.16 -6.95
CA THR A 184 12.67 2.55 -6.67
C THR A 184 12.87 2.88 -5.20
N ALA A 185 11.94 3.62 -4.59
CA ALA A 185 11.95 3.93 -3.17
C ALA A 185 11.93 2.65 -2.35
N ASN A 186 11.01 1.71 -2.62
CA ASN A 186 10.96 0.41 -1.95
C ASN A 186 12.31 -0.34 -1.94
N LYS A 187 13.13 -0.19 -2.99
CA LYS A 187 14.42 -0.87 -3.10
C LYS A 187 15.60 -0.07 -2.52
N LYS A 188 15.58 1.26 -2.63
CA LYS A 188 16.74 2.12 -2.32
C LYS A 188 16.65 2.86 -0.99
N THR A 189 15.46 2.96 -0.38
CA THR A 189 15.29 3.68 0.88
C THR A 189 15.13 2.71 2.04
N SER A 190 15.39 3.21 3.25
CA SER A 190 15.20 2.43 4.46
C SER A 190 13.71 2.18 4.70
N ALA A 191 13.40 1.09 5.40
CA ALA A 191 12.04 0.82 5.87
C ALA A 191 11.47 1.95 6.74
N LEU A 192 12.33 2.69 7.45
CA LEU A 192 11.99 3.88 8.24
C LEU A 192 11.54 5.02 7.34
N THR A 193 12.31 5.34 6.30
CA THR A 193 11.97 6.39 5.33
C THR A 193 10.65 6.11 4.62
N MET A 194 10.40 4.84 4.26
CA MET A 194 9.14 4.43 3.61
C MET A 194 7.91 4.60 4.50
N THR A 195 8.00 4.25 5.79
CA THR A 195 6.90 4.45 6.74
C THR A 195 6.59 5.94 6.93
N VAL A 196 7.62 6.79 7.12
CA VAL A 196 7.42 8.24 7.28
C VAL A 196 6.81 8.86 6.01
N ALA A 197 7.38 8.55 4.84
CA ALA A 197 6.87 9.05 3.56
C ALA A 197 5.44 8.59 3.29
N GLY A 198 5.10 7.36 3.66
CA GLY A 198 3.75 6.81 3.58
C GLY A 198 2.74 7.59 4.41
N ASN A 199 3.07 7.91 5.67
CA ASN A 199 2.19 8.68 6.55
C ASN A 199 2.01 10.12 6.05
N VAL A 200 3.10 10.79 5.65
CA VAL A 200 3.02 12.14 5.08
C VAL A 200 2.16 12.14 3.82
N LYS A 201 2.37 11.19 2.91
CA LYS A 201 1.54 11.01 1.71
C LYS A 201 0.07 10.84 2.06
N GLN A 202 -0.25 10.02 3.06
CA GLN A 202 -1.64 9.75 3.46
C GLN A 202 -2.32 11.03 4.00
N VAL A 203 -1.65 11.75 4.91
CA VAL A 203 -2.15 13.02 5.47
C VAL A 203 -2.40 14.05 4.37
N LEU A 204 -1.39 14.26 3.51
CA LEU A 204 -1.50 15.20 2.39
C LEU A 204 -2.63 14.80 1.44
N SER A 205 -2.75 13.52 1.11
CA SER A 205 -3.80 13.06 0.19
C SER A 205 -5.20 13.34 0.71
N ILE A 206 -5.44 13.20 2.02
CA ILE A 206 -6.72 13.53 2.65
C ILE A 206 -6.97 15.04 2.58
N ILE A 207 -6.00 15.86 3.02
CA ILE A 207 -6.13 17.32 3.02
C ILE A 207 -6.36 17.87 1.61
N LEU A 208 -5.55 17.45 0.63
CA LEU A 208 -5.71 17.88 -0.76
C LEU A 208 -7.05 17.43 -1.32
N SER A 209 -7.53 16.22 -1.00
CA SER A 209 -8.83 15.78 -1.47
C SER A 209 -9.98 16.64 -0.95
N VAL A 210 -9.92 17.11 0.31
CA VAL A 210 -10.94 18.01 0.86
C VAL A 210 -10.91 19.36 0.14
N ILE A 211 -9.72 19.93 -0.04
CA ILE A 211 -9.55 21.27 -0.63
C ILE A 211 -9.93 21.27 -2.11
N ILE A 212 -9.39 20.32 -2.90
CA ILE A 212 -9.58 20.27 -4.36
C ILE A 212 -11.05 19.99 -4.70
N PHE A 213 -11.72 19.11 -3.95
CA PHE A 213 -13.11 18.74 -4.22
C PHE A 213 -14.12 19.59 -3.44
N ASN A 214 -13.67 20.65 -2.74
CA ASN A 214 -14.51 21.55 -1.93
C ASN A 214 -15.49 20.78 -1.02
N TYR A 215 -14.96 19.76 -0.35
CA TYR A 215 -15.79 18.82 0.41
C TYR A 215 -16.33 19.45 1.69
N VAL A 216 -17.65 19.36 1.89
CA VAL A 216 -18.34 19.94 3.05
C VAL A 216 -18.14 19.04 4.26
N ILE A 217 -17.27 19.48 5.19
CA ILE A 217 -16.97 18.73 6.40
C ILE A 217 -17.98 19.06 7.50
N ASN A 218 -18.70 18.03 7.98
CA ASN A 218 -19.49 18.09 9.21
C ASN A 218 -18.59 17.83 10.44
N THR A 219 -18.97 18.30 11.63
CA THR A 219 -18.22 18.14 12.89
C THR A 219 -17.86 16.69 13.19
N THR A 220 -18.78 15.75 12.98
CA THR A 220 -18.52 14.32 13.19
C THR A 220 -17.52 13.77 12.17
N ASN A 221 -17.59 14.24 10.92
CA ASN A 221 -16.63 13.84 9.89
C ASN A 221 -15.23 14.42 10.18
N ALA A 222 -15.15 15.69 10.58
CA ALA A 222 -13.91 16.34 11.01
C ALA A 222 -13.24 15.54 12.13
N PHE A 223 -14.02 15.15 13.15
CA PHE A 223 -13.53 14.34 14.25
C PHE A 223 -13.01 12.98 13.79
N GLY A 224 -13.76 12.29 12.92
CA GLY A 224 -13.33 11.01 12.34
C GLY A 224 -12.03 11.10 11.55
N ILE A 225 -11.87 12.14 10.72
CA ILE A 225 -10.65 12.41 9.97
C ILE A 225 -9.48 12.65 10.93
N VAL A 226 -9.63 13.53 11.92
CA VAL A 226 -8.57 13.84 12.89
C VAL A 226 -8.15 12.59 13.66
N LEU A 227 -9.13 11.79 14.12
CA LEU A 227 -8.87 10.56 14.85
C LEU A 227 -8.13 9.52 13.98
N THR A 228 -8.50 9.44 12.70
CA THR A 228 -7.83 8.57 11.71
C THR A 228 -6.37 8.99 11.50
N LEU A 229 -6.13 10.29 11.32
CA LEU A 229 -4.79 10.84 11.13
C LEU A 229 -3.91 10.62 12.37
N PHE A 230 -4.47 10.86 13.56
CA PHE A 230 -3.79 10.60 14.83
C PHE A 230 -3.42 9.12 14.97
N GLY A 231 -4.35 8.20 14.72
CA GLY A 231 -4.09 6.76 14.75
C GLY A 231 -3.03 6.34 13.74
N GLY A 232 -3.08 6.88 12.52
CA GLY A 232 -2.08 6.59 11.48
C GLY A 232 -0.68 7.09 11.86
N ALA A 233 -0.58 8.27 12.44
CA ALA A 233 0.68 8.82 12.93
C ALA A 233 1.24 7.99 14.10
N TRP A 234 0.39 7.59 15.05
CA TRP A 234 0.79 6.71 16.15
C TRP A 234 1.23 5.34 15.63
N TYR A 235 0.47 4.71 14.74
CA TYR A 235 0.86 3.45 14.11
C TYR A 235 2.22 3.57 13.42
N GLY A 236 2.42 4.67 12.67
CA GLY A 236 3.70 5.01 12.09
C GLY A 236 4.82 5.00 13.12
N TYR A 237 4.67 5.75 14.20
CA TYR A 237 5.66 5.82 15.27
C TYR A 237 5.98 4.44 15.90
N GLU A 238 4.96 3.61 16.17
CA GLU A 238 5.15 2.28 16.74
C GLU A 238 5.85 1.33 15.76
N GLU A 239 5.45 1.35 14.48
CA GLU A 239 6.10 0.56 13.43
C GLU A 239 7.58 0.93 13.29
N LEU A 240 7.90 2.23 13.35
CA LEU A 240 9.27 2.72 13.31
C LEU A 240 10.07 2.26 14.53
N SER A 241 9.49 2.43 15.72
CA SER A 241 10.12 2.03 16.98
C SER A 241 10.40 0.52 17.02
N GLN A 242 9.46 -0.29 16.51
CA GLN A 242 9.65 -1.73 16.41
C GLN A 242 10.79 -2.09 15.45
N LYS A 243 10.84 -1.48 14.26
CA LYS A 243 11.92 -1.71 13.28
C LYS A 243 13.30 -1.35 13.84
N GLN A 244 13.40 -0.24 14.57
CA GLN A 244 14.65 0.17 15.23
C GLN A 244 15.09 -0.83 16.30
N ARG A 245 14.18 -1.27 17.18
CA ARG A 245 14.48 -2.26 18.22
C ARG A 245 14.99 -3.58 17.62
N ILE A 246 14.38 -4.05 16.53
CA ILE A 246 14.83 -5.25 15.83
C ILE A 246 16.26 -5.05 15.30
N ALA A 247 16.54 -3.93 14.62
CA ALA A 247 17.87 -3.63 14.10
C ALA A 247 18.96 -3.57 15.21
N THR A 248 18.65 -2.93 16.34
CA THR A 248 19.56 -2.87 17.49
C THR A 248 19.77 -4.25 18.13
N SER A 249 18.71 -5.07 18.26
CA SER A 249 18.85 -6.43 18.80
C SER A 249 19.69 -7.36 17.93
N SER A 250 19.68 -7.16 16.60
CA SER A 250 20.49 -7.96 15.66
C SER A 250 21.97 -7.57 15.59
N THR A 251 22.39 -6.49 16.24
CA THR A 251 23.77 -5.96 16.18
C THR A 251 24.55 -6.14 17.48
N LEU A 252 23.92 -6.62 18.56
CA LEU A 252 24.60 -6.97 19.80
C LEU A 252 25.09 -8.43 19.73
N PRO A 253 26.41 -8.71 19.89
CA PRO A 253 26.89 -10.08 20.02
C PRO A 253 26.35 -10.67 21.32
N THR A 254 25.68 -11.81 21.23
CA THR A 254 25.21 -12.61 22.37
C THR A 254 26.39 -13.26 23.10
N HIS A 255 27.34 -12.49 23.62
CA HIS A 255 28.40 -13.01 24.49
C HIS A 255 27.91 -12.94 25.94
N THR A 256 27.19 -13.97 26.38
CA THR A 256 27.00 -14.20 27.83
C THR A 256 26.94 -15.68 28.21
N SER A 257 27.01 -16.61 27.26
CA SER A 257 27.06 -18.06 27.57
C SER A 257 28.48 -18.63 27.67
N ASP A 258 29.51 -18.02 27.06
CA ASP A 258 30.85 -18.64 27.01
C ASP A 258 31.78 -18.23 28.17
N ILE A 259 31.50 -17.14 28.89
CA ILE A 259 32.39 -16.65 29.97
C ILE A 259 32.21 -17.46 31.27
N LEU A 260 31.14 -18.26 31.40
CA LEU A 260 30.89 -19.10 32.57
C LEU A 260 31.42 -20.54 32.41
N SER A 261 31.71 -21.01 31.20
CA SER A 261 32.32 -22.34 30.99
C SER A 261 33.84 -22.35 31.16
N GLU A 262 34.52 -21.22 30.93
CA GLU A 262 36.00 -21.17 31.04
C GLU A 262 36.49 -21.08 32.50
N LYS A 263 35.61 -20.73 33.45
CA LYS A 263 35.98 -20.59 34.87
C LYS A 263 35.89 -21.89 35.69
N HIS A 264 35.60 -23.03 35.06
CA HIS A 264 35.55 -24.34 35.74
C HIS A 264 36.57 -25.37 35.23
N GLN A 265 37.46 -25.02 34.30
CA GLN A 265 38.45 -25.96 33.75
C GLN A 265 39.91 -25.76 34.18
N HIS A 266 40.22 -24.77 35.02
CA HIS A 266 41.57 -24.61 35.56
C HIS A 266 41.65 -24.96 37.04
N HIS A 267 41.80 -26.26 37.32
CA HIS A 267 42.46 -26.74 38.53
C HIS A 267 43.71 -27.54 38.11
N PRO A 268 44.94 -27.02 38.33
CA PRO A 268 46.14 -27.73 37.97
C PRO A 268 46.48 -28.79 39.04
N LEU A 269 46.79 -30.00 38.56
CA LEU A 269 47.53 -31.01 39.31
C LEU A 269 48.93 -30.47 39.62
N SER A 270 49.31 -30.42 40.90
CA SER A 270 50.71 -30.60 41.31
C SER A 270 50.81 -31.02 42.79
N SER A 271 51.61 -32.08 42.98
CA SER A 271 52.16 -32.66 44.23
C SER A 271 51.32 -33.70 44.95
#